data_AF-A0A014M9D4-F1
#
_entry.id   AF-A0A014M9D4-F1
#
_cell.length_a   1.000
_cell.length_b   1.000
_cell.length_c   1.000
_cell.angle_alpha   90.00
_cell.angle_beta   90.00
_cell.angle_gamma   90.00
#
_symmetry.space_group_name_H-M   'P 1'
#
loop_
_entity.id
_entity.type
_entity.pdbx_description
1 polymer ?
#
loop_
_entity_poly.entity_id
_entity_poly.type
_entity_poly.pdbx_seq_one_letter_code
_entity_poly.pdbx_strand_id
1 'polypeptide(L)'
;MRAGEALTVANESANHDPARFEDPGAIDFTRPPAGHLSFGHGAHYGRIDLQEGLRVLLTRTPELTVRDIRWRQRPHVRGPEAMRMAWRGGPE
;
A
#
# COMPACT_ATOMS: atom_id res chain seq x y z
N MET A 1 -9.40 -2.36 29.51
CA MET A 1 -7.93 -2.43 29.34
C MET A 1 -7.29 -2.30 30.70
N ARG A 2 -6.33 -3.18 31.01
CA ARG A 2 -5.56 -3.13 32.27
C ARG A 2 -4.13 -2.70 31.98
N ALA A 3 -3.46 -2.15 33.00
CA ALA A 3 -2.03 -1.88 32.90
C ALA A 3 -1.27 -3.18 32.60
N GLY A 4 -0.38 -3.13 31.61
CA GLY A 4 0.41 -4.30 31.16
C GLY A 4 -0.29 -5.20 30.14
N GLU A 5 -1.52 -4.89 29.72
CA GLU A 5 -2.21 -5.64 28.66
C GLU A 5 -1.65 -5.27 27.27
N ALA A 6 -1.41 -6.28 26.44
CA ALA A 6 -0.96 -6.07 25.06
C ALA A 6 -2.13 -5.56 24.20
N LEU A 7 -1.89 -4.50 23.44
CA LEU A 7 -2.85 -3.95 22.48
C LEU A 7 -2.31 -4.12 21.05
N THR A 8 -3.14 -4.65 20.16
CA THR A 8 -2.85 -4.69 18.72
C THR A 8 -3.74 -3.68 18.01
N VAL A 9 -3.14 -2.84 17.17
CA VAL A 9 -3.86 -1.86 16.36
C VAL A 9 -3.93 -2.35 14.91
N ALA A 10 -5.14 -2.44 14.37
CA ALA A 10 -5.37 -2.81 12.99
C ALA A 10 -5.37 -1.58 12.07
N ASN A 11 -4.19 -1.03 11.76
CA ASN A 11 -4.03 0.15 10.90
C ASN A 11 -4.73 -0.02 9.54
N GLU A 12 -4.71 -1.23 8.98
CA GLU A 12 -5.38 -1.53 7.72
C GLU A 12 -6.89 -1.31 7.79
N SER A 13 -7.52 -1.67 8.91
CA SER A 13 -8.95 -1.42 9.14
C SER A 13 -9.22 0.07 9.30
N ALA A 14 -8.37 0.79 10.04
CA ALA A 14 -8.50 2.23 10.24
C ALA A 14 -8.37 3.00 8.92
N ASN A 15 -7.49 2.55 8.00
CA ASN A 15 -7.35 3.11 6.66
C ASN A 15 -8.57 2.90 5.75
N HIS A 16 -9.53 2.07 6.16
CA HIS A 16 -10.79 1.82 5.44
C HIS A 16 -12.02 2.24 6.26
N ASP A 17 -11.86 3.09 7.28
CA ASP A 17 -12.97 3.55 8.12
C ASP A 17 -13.87 4.53 7.34
N PRO A 18 -15.16 4.20 7.11
CA PRO A 18 -16.09 5.07 6.39
C PRO A 18 -16.43 6.36 7.13
N ALA A 19 -16.18 6.45 8.45
CA ALA A 19 -16.32 7.69 9.20
C ALA A 19 -15.22 8.71 8.86
N ARG A 20 -14.10 8.24 8.29
CA ARG A 20 -12.93 9.07 7.97
C ARG A 20 -12.70 9.23 6.47
N PHE A 21 -12.92 8.19 5.69
CA PHE A 21 -12.65 8.12 4.25
C PHE A 21 -13.95 7.88 3.50
N GLU A 22 -14.30 8.79 2.59
CA GLU A 22 -15.39 8.57 1.64
C GLU A 22 -15.00 7.44 0.68
N ASP A 23 -15.93 6.51 0.44
CA ASP A 23 -15.73 5.30 -0.36
C ASP A 23 -14.37 4.61 -0.06
N PRO A 24 -14.19 4.07 1.16
CA PRO A 24 -12.88 3.56 1.59
C PRO A 24 -12.40 2.35 0.79
N GLY A 25 -13.29 1.66 0.07
CA GLY A 25 -12.96 0.52 -0.78
C GLY A 25 -12.47 0.89 -2.18
N ALA A 26 -12.70 2.13 -2.62
CA ALA A 26 -12.27 2.59 -3.94
C ALA A 26 -10.80 3.03 -3.96
N ILE A 27 -10.14 2.71 -5.07
CA ILE A 27 -8.82 3.26 -5.40
C ILE A 27 -9.04 4.56 -6.18
N ASP A 28 -8.85 5.69 -5.50
CA ASP A 28 -8.93 7.03 -6.07
C ASP A 28 -7.59 7.76 -5.91
N PHE A 29 -6.89 7.97 -7.02
CA PHE A 29 -5.60 8.66 -7.06
C PHE A 29 -5.71 10.18 -6.92
N THR A 30 -6.93 10.74 -7.00
CA THR A 30 -7.19 12.18 -6.86
C THR A 30 -7.58 12.56 -5.43
N ARG A 31 -7.81 11.57 -4.55
CA ARG A 31 -8.14 11.80 -3.14
C ARG A 31 -7.08 12.68 -2.47
N PRO A 32 -7.46 13.77 -1.78
CA PRO A 32 -6.53 14.58 -1.03
C PRO A 32 -5.77 13.75 0.01
N PRO A 33 -4.50 14.09 0.34
CA PRO A 33 -3.76 13.39 1.38
C PRO A 33 -4.54 13.39 2.71
N ALA A 34 -5.01 12.21 3.12
CA ALA A 34 -5.94 12.07 4.24
C ALA A 34 -5.32 11.48 5.51
N GLY A 35 -3.98 11.33 5.56
CA GLY A 35 -3.25 10.89 6.75
C GLY A 35 -3.51 9.42 7.12
N HIS A 36 -3.32 8.50 6.17
CA HIS A 36 -3.38 7.07 6.42
C HIS A 36 -2.30 6.63 7.44
N LEU A 37 -2.56 5.54 8.16
CA LEU A 37 -1.72 5.02 9.26
C LEU A 37 -0.73 3.92 8.84
N SER A 38 -0.56 3.68 7.53
CA SER A 38 0.33 2.63 7.01
C SER A 38 1.80 2.81 7.41
N PHE A 39 2.18 4.03 7.79
CA PHE A 39 3.53 4.40 8.21
C PHE A 39 3.62 4.76 9.71
N GLY A 40 2.61 4.34 10.49
CA GLY A 40 2.47 4.73 11.88
C GLY A 40 2.05 6.20 12.04
N HIS A 41 2.15 6.69 13.27
CA HIS A 41 1.81 8.07 13.63
C HIS A 41 2.64 8.50 14.84
N GLY A 42 2.79 9.81 15.06
CA GLY A 42 3.52 10.37 16.19
C GLY A 42 5.03 10.14 16.11
N ALA A 43 5.68 9.90 17.26
CA ALA A 43 7.14 9.80 17.37
C ALA A 43 7.77 8.64 16.56
N HIS A 44 6.95 7.66 16.14
CA HIS A 44 7.40 6.51 15.35
C HIS A 44 6.98 6.59 13.87
N TYR A 45 6.59 7.76 13.39
CA TYR A 45 6.21 7.96 11.99
C TYR A 45 7.42 7.85 11.05
N GLY A 46 7.28 7.07 9.97
CA GLY A 46 8.34 6.89 8.97
C GLY A 46 7.80 6.82 7.56
N ARG A 47 8.10 7.81 6.71
CA ARG A 47 7.66 7.85 5.31
C ARG A 47 8.71 7.21 4.39
N ILE A 48 8.26 6.37 3.45
CA ILE A 48 9.07 5.85 2.35
C ILE A 48 8.69 6.57 1.06
N ASP A 49 9.68 7.00 0.28
CA ASP A 49 9.46 7.56 -1.05
C ASP A 49 9.47 6.43 -2.10
N LEU A 50 8.30 6.19 -2.68
CA LEU A 50 8.07 5.19 -3.73
C LEU A 50 7.95 5.84 -5.12
N GLN A 51 7.94 7.17 -5.20
CA GLN A 51 7.56 7.90 -6.41
C GLN A 51 8.48 7.59 -7.57
N GLU A 52 9.80 7.61 -7.36
CA GLU A 52 10.77 7.41 -8.43
C GLU A 52 10.74 5.98 -8.98
N GLY A 53 10.60 4.97 -8.10
CA GLY A 53 10.48 3.58 -8.51
C GLY A 53 9.24 3.33 -9.37
N LEU A 54 8.09 3.89 -8.96
CA LEU A 54 6.85 3.80 -9.75
C LEU A 54 6.96 4.56 -11.07
N ARG A 55 7.55 5.74 -11.06
CA ARG A 55 7.75 6.56 -12.26
C ARG A 55 8.56 5.79 -13.31
N VAL A 56 9.69 5.22 -12.92
CA VAL A 56 10.55 4.44 -13.83
C VAL A 56 9.81 3.20 -14.34
N LEU A 57 9.12 2.48 -13.45
CA LEU A 57 8.37 1.27 -13.83
C LEU A 57 7.31 1.61 -14.89
N LEU A 58 6.45 2.59 -14.61
CA LEU A 58 5.33 2.94 -15.50
C LEU A 58 5.79 3.56 -16.82
N THR A 59 6.89 4.33 -16.83
CA THR A 59 7.40 4.96 -18.06
C THR A 59 8.12 3.97 -18.97
N ARG A 60 8.89 3.02 -18.42
CA ARG A 60 9.68 2.07 -19.22
C ARG A 60 8.94 0.78 -19.58
N THR A 61 7.83 0.50 -18.90
CA THR A 61 7.02 -0.71 -19.13
C THR A 61 5.55 -0.36 -19.40
N PRO A 62 5.24 0.37 -20.49
CA PRO A 62 3.89 0.88 -20.75
C PRO A 62 2.85 -0.24 -20.96
N GLU A 63 3.28 -1.41 -21.43
CA GLU A 63 2.44 -2.60 -21.60
C GLU A 63 2.64 -3.63 -20.48
N LEU A 64 2.92 -3.19 -19.24
CA LEU A 64 3.05 -4.07 -18.09
C LEU A 64 1.72 -4.78 -17.80
N THR A 65 1.75 -6.10 -17.80
CA THR A 65 0.62 -6.97 -17.45
C THR A 65 1.03 -7.89 -16.32
N VAL A 66 0.14 -8.06 -15.34
CA VAL A 66 0.32 -9.04 -14.26
C VAL A 66 -0.28 -10.37 -14.71
N ARG A 67 0.50 -11.45 -14.57
CA ARG A 67 0.10 -12.81 -14.97
C ARG A 67 -0.33 -13.65 -13.79
N ASP A 68 0.41 -13.55 -12.69
CA ASP A 68 0.17 -14.31 -11.47
C ASP A 68 0.71 -13.55 -10.25
N ILE A 69 0.01 -13.65 -9.12
CA ILE A 69 0.41 -13.08 -7.85
C ILE A 69 0.31 -14.14 -6.77
N ARG A 70 1.45 -14.42 -6.12
CA ARG A 70 1.49 -15.23 -4.91
C ARG A 70 1.53 -14.32 -3.71
N TRP A 71 0.53 -14.39 -2.86
CA TRP A 71 0.38 -13.53 -1.67
C TRP A 71 0.99 -14.15 -0.43
N ARG A 72 1.60 -13.31 0.42
CA ARG A 72 2.07 -13.71 1.75
C ARG A 72 0.88 -14.15 2.61
N GLN A 73 1.09 -15.20 3.41
CA GLN A 73 0.10 -15.73 4.36
C GLN A 73 0.38 -15.28 5.81
N ARG A 74 1.35 -14.38 6.03
CA ARG A 74 1.73 -13.95 7.38
C ARG A 74 0.85 -12.78 7.83
N PRO A 75 0.35 -12.78 9.08
CA PRO A 75 -0.25 -11.59 9.65
C PRO A 75 0.82 -10.50 9.75
N HIS A 76 0.42 -9.24 9.62
CA HIS A 76 1.24 -8.01 9.81
C HIS A 76 1.99 -7.42 8.60
N VAL A 77 2.31 -8.18 7.55
CA VAL A 77 2.88 -7.60 6.32
C VAL A 77 2.07 -8.03 5.11
N ARG A 78 1.20 -7.14 4.63
CA ARG A 78 0.42 -7.35 3.42
C ARG A 78 1.25 -7.02 2.19
N GLY A 79 1.33 -7.97 1.26
CA GLY A 79 1.99 -7.74 -0.02
C GLY A 79 2.19 -9.03 -0.80
N PRO A 80 2.50 -8.92 -2.10
CA PRO A 80 2.91 -10.07 -2.88
C PRO A 80 4.21 -10.64 -2.29
N GLU A 81 4.27 -11.96 -2.22
CA GLU A 81 5.52 -12.69 -2.05
C GLU A 81 6.24 -12.80 -3.39
N ALA A 82 5.49 -13.03 -4.47
CA ALA A 82 5.98 -12.98 -5.83
C ALA A 82 4.88 -12.45 -6.76
N MET A 83 5.28 -11.69 -7.78
CA MET A 83 4.38 -11.20 -8.83
C MET A 83 5.03 -11.44 -10.19
N ARG A 84 4.44 -12.32 -10.99
CA ARG A 84 4.91 -12.60 -12.35
C ARG A 84 4.29 -11.58 -13.29
N MET A 85 5.14 -10.90 -14.04
CA MET A 85 4.76 -9.81 -14.93
C MET A 85 5.31 -10.04 -16.33
N ALA A 86 4.62 -9.54 -17.33
CA ALA A 86 5.11 -9.44 -18.70
C ALA A 86 4.99 -7.99 -19.16
N TRP A 87 5.98 -7.47 -19.87
CA TRP A 87 5.97 -6.14 -20.45
C TRP A 87 6.61 -6.15 -21.83
N ARG A 88 6.27 -5.17 -22.66
CA ARG A 88 7.07 -4.77 -23.82
C ARG A 88 7.85 -3.52 -23.45
N GLY A 89 9.10 -3.42 -23.88
CA GLY A 89 9.92 -2.23 -23.64
C GLY A 89 9.32 -1.02 -24.35
N GLY A 90 9.34 0.14 -23.68
CA GLY A 90 9.13 1.43 -24.35
C GLY A 90 10.32 1.79 -25.26
N PRO A 91 10.17 2.75 -26.19
CA PRO A 91 11.27 3.21 -27.03
C PRO A 91 12.42 3.79 -26.17
N GLU A 92 13.67 3.56 -26.61
CA GLU A 92 14.90 4.08 -25.96
C GLU A 92 14.97 5.61 -25.93
#